data_AF-A0A6G1G6T2-F1
#
_entry.id   AF-A0A6G1G6T2-F1
#
_cell.length_a   1.000
_cell.length_b   1.000
_cell.length_c   1.000
_cell.angle_alpha   90.00
_cell.angle_beta   90.00
_cell.angle_gamma   90.00
#
_symmetry.space_group_name_H-M   'P 1'
#
loop_
_entity.id
_entity.type
_entity.pdbx_description
1 polymer ?
#
loop_
_entity_poly.entity_id
_entity_poly.type
_entity_poly.pdbx_seq_one_letter_code
_entity_poly.pdbx_strand_id
1 'polypeptide(L)'
;LLRQPPSRPISPEQLAAEVISLYTGLIMVESKCIHAVQTLTLLIEHTGGRDLPTDEWEAVIALRRKFLHEHHDFFLASEHPSASPALRQLAAKYSVPARMWRRGIHSSLELLRYQLPDPLEYMLAFIYLADQIMGLLLGGTVPSF
;
A
#
# COMPACT_ATOMS: atom_id res chain seq x y z
N LEU A 1 29.38 -19.94 3.65
CA LEU A 1 29.07 -18.77 4.51
C LEU A 1 29.40 -17.51 3.74
N LEU A 2 28.43 -16.94 3.01
CA LEU A 2 28.60 -15.69 2.29
C LEU A 2 28.63 -14.55 3.33
N ARG A 3 29.80 -13.93 3.53
CA ARG A 3 29.95 -12.74 4.36
C ARG A 3 29.12 -11.61 3.75
N GLN A 4 28.03 -11.23 4.41
CA GLN A 4 27.36 -9.99 4.09
C GLN A 4 28.37 -8.83 4.26
N PRO A 5 28.42 -7.87 3.31
CA PRO A 5 29.27 -6.70 3.48
C PRO A 5 28.84 -5.93 4.74
N PRO A 6 29.76 -5.27 5.44
CA PRO A 6 29.42 -4.48 6.62
C PRO A 6 28.48 -3.35 6.21
N SER A 7 27.17 -3.55 6.40
CA SER A 7 26.21 -2.47 6.35
C SER A 7 26.55 -1.54 7.51
N ARG A 8 26.89 -0.28 7.19
CA ARG A 8 26.99 0.74 8.23
C ARG A 8 25.66 0.78 8.98
N PRO A 9 25.65 0.71 10.33
CA PRO A 9 24.41 0.84 11.08
C PRO A 9 23.79 2.21 10.76
N ILE A 10 22.49 2.20 10.39
CA ILE A 10 21.73 3.42 10.11
C ILE A 10 21.68 4.29 11.37
N SER A 11 21.97 5.59 11.25
CA SER A 11 21.85 6.49 12.39
C SER A 11 20.37 6.74 12.72
N PRO A 12 20.01 7.05 13.98
CA PRO A 12 18.65 7.40 14.36
C PRO A 12 18.06 8.56 13.54
N GLU A 13 18.89 9.55 13.19
CA GLU A 13 18.50 10.71 12.38
C GLU A 13 18.25 10.32 10.92
N GLN A 14 19.10 9.45 10.35
CA GLN A 14 18.90 8.91 9.01
C GLN A 14 17.61 8.08 8.94
N LEU A 15 17.36 7.25 9.96
CA LEU A 15 16.14 6.48 10.06
C LEU A 15 14.90 7.38 10.19
N ALA A 16 14.98 8.44 11.00
CA ALA A 16 13.88 9.40 11.13
C ALA A 16 13.58 10.11 9.79
N ALA A 17 14.62 10.52 9.06
CA ALA A 17 14.48 11.12 7.73
C ALA A 17 13.84 10.13 6.74
N GLU A 18 14.26 8.86 6.78
CA GLU A 18 13.70 7.80 5.94
C GLU A 18 12.22 7.55 6.23
N VAL A 19 11.83 7.41 7.51
CA VAL A 19 10.43 7.22 7.91
C VAL A 19 9.54 8.39 7.47
N ILE A 20 10.04 9.63 7.57
CA ILE A 20 9.32 10.82 7.09
C ILE A 20 9.20 10.83 5.56
N SER A 21 10.25 10.44 4.85
CA SER A 21 10.26 10.32 3.39
C SER A 21 9.24 9.28 2.93
N LEU A 22 9.25 8.09 3.52
CA LEU A 22 8.30 7.01 3.25
C LEU A 22 6.86 7.42 3.55
N TYR A 23 6.62 8.08 4.69
CA TYR A 23 5.28 8.60 4.99
C TYR A 23 4.82 9.61 3.93
N THR A 24 5.71 10.50 3.50
CA THR A 24 5.40 11.50 2.46
C THR A 24 5.10 10.83 1.12
N GLY A 25 5.91 9.84 0.73
CA GLY A 25 5.70 9.01 -0.46
C GLY A 25 4.36 8.29 -0.42
N LEU A 26 4.02 7.72 0.73
CA LEU A 26 2.74 7.07 0.96
C LEU A 26 1.55 8.01 0.77
N ILE A 27 1.57 9.22 1.34
CA ILE A 27 0.52 10.22 1.13
C ILE A 27 0.34 10.54 -0.36
N MET A 28 1.46 10.69 -1.08
CA MET A 28 1.43 11.00 -2.51
C MET A 28 0.81 9.85 -3.33
N VAL A 29 1.20 8.60 -3.05
CA VAL A 29 0.67 7.43 -3.76
C VAL A 29 -0.80 7.19 -3.40
N GLU A 30 -1.22 7.44 -2.16
CA GLU A 30 -2.62 7.39 -1.75
C GLU A 30 -3.48 8.37 -2.56
N SER A 31 -3.02 9.61 -2.71
CA SER A 31 -3.72 10.62 -3.52
C SER A 31 -3.86 10.16 -4.97
N LYS A 32 -2.77 9.64 -5.57
CA LYS A 32 -2.79 9.09 -6.93
C LYS A 32 -3.77 7.93 -7.07
N CYS A 33 -3.85 7.04 -6.07
CA CYS A 33 -4.80 5.94 -6.06
C CYS A 33 -6.25 6.41 -6.03
N ILE A 34 -6.57 7.41 -5.21
CA ILE A 34 -7.92 7.99 -5.14
C ILE A 34 -8.31 8.57 -6.50
N HIS A 35 -7.43 9.37 -7.10
CA HIS A 35 -7.68 9.97 -8.41
C HIS A 35 -7.83 8.92 -9.51
N ALA A 36 -6.96 7.90 -9.55
CA ALA A 36 -7.04 6.85 -10.56
C ALA A 36 -8.36 6.07 -10.49
N VAL A 37 -8.85 5.76 -9.28
CA VAL A 37 -10.17 5.14 -9.11
C VAL A 37 -11.29 6.06 -9.57
N GLN A 38 -11.25 7.35 -9.20
CA GLN A 38 -12.28 8.31 -9.64
C GLN A 38 -12.34 8.41 -11.17
N THR A 39 -11.17 8.49 -11.83
CA THR A 39 -11.08 8.51 -13.29
C THR A 39 -11.64 7.23 -13.89
N LEU A 40 -11.27 6.06 -13.35
CA LEU A 40 -11.77 4.78 -13.86
C LEU A 40 -13.28 4.64 -13.67
N THR A 41 -13.82 5.03 -12.51
CA THR A 41 -15.27 5.04 -12.25
C THR A 41 -16.00 5.91 -13.27
N LEU A 42 -15.51 7.12 -13.54
CA LEU A 42 -16.12 8.00 -14.54
C LEU A 42 -16.06 7.39 -15.95
N LEU A 43 -14.94 6.78 -16.33
CA LEU A 43 -14.81 6.11 -17.63
C LEU A 43 -15.80 4.94 -17.76
N ILE A 44 -15.95 4.15 -16.70
CA ILE A 44 -16.94 3.06 -16.61
C ILE A 44 -18.35 3.59 -16.83
N GLU A 45 -18.73 4.68 -16.14
CA GLU A 45 -20.06 5.28 -16.25
C GLU A 45 -20.34 5.81 -17.66
N HIS A 46 -19.36 6.46 -18.29
CA HIS A 46 -19.52 7.04 -19.64
C HIS A 46 -19.57 5.97 -20.75
N THR A 47 -18.81 4.89 -20.59
CA THR A 47 -18.70 3.82 -21.61
C THR A 47 -19.70 2.68 -21.39
N GLY A 48 -20.44 2.70 -20.26
CA GLY A 48 -21.32 1.61 -19.86
C GLY A 48 -20.56 0.30 -19.61
N GLY A 49 -19.28 0.39 -19.21
CA GLY A 49 -18.40 -0.75 -18.95
C GLY A 49 -17.91 -1.48 -20.20
N ARG A 50 -18.15 -0.97 -21.41
CA ARG A 50 -17.62 -1.52 -22.66
C ARG A 50 -16.38 -0.72 -23.08
N ASP A 51 -15.28 -1.41 -23.38
CA ASP A 51 -14.03 -0.81 -23.88
C ASP A 51 -13.22 0.04 -22.86
N LEU A 52 -13.01 -0.48 -21.64
CA LEU A 52 -11.95 0.09 -20.79
C LEU A 52 -10.58 -0.24 -21.39
N PRO A 53 -9.72 0.77 -21.64
CA PRO A 53 -8.38 0.52 -22.15
C PRO A 53 -7.59 -0.33 -21.14
N THR A 54 -6.97 -1.41 -21.61
CA THR A 54 -6.10 -2.27 -20.80
C THR A 54 -5.05 -1.45 -20.03
N ASP A 55 -4.50 -0.42 -20.66
CA ASP A 55 -3.50 0.48 -20.10
C ASP A 55 -3.98 1.20 -18.82
N GLU A 56 -5.26 1.57 -18.74
CA GLU A 56 -5.83 2.24 -17.55
C GLU A 56 -5.95 1.27 -16.37
N TRP A 57 -6.35 0.04 -16.64
CA TRP A 57 -6.39 -1.01 -15.63
C TRP A 57 -5.00 -1.38 -15.13
N GLU A 58 -4.03 -1.53 -16.03
CA GLU A 58 -2.63 -1.79 -15.67
C GLU A 58 -2.04 -0.66 -14.82
N ALA A 59 -2.33 0.60 -15.18
CA ALA A 59 -1.89 1.76 -14.42
C ALA A 59 -2.48 1.78 -12.99
N VAL A 60 -3.78 1.49 -12.85
CA VAL A 60 -4.43 1.37 -11.54
C VAL A 60 -3.80 0.25 -10.72
N ILE A 61 -3.59 -0.93 -11.31
CA ILE A 61 -2.96 -2.07 -10.63
C ILE A 61 -1.52 -1.75 -10.19
N ALA A 62 -0.73 -1.11 -11.05
CA ALA A 62 0.63 -0.70 -10.73
C ALA A 62 0.66 0.30 -9.56
N LEU A 63 -0.26 1.27 -9.57
CA LEU A 63 -0.42 2.21 -8.46
C LEU A 63 -0.83 1.51 -7.16
N ARG A 64 -1.74 0.53 -7.22
CA ARG A 64 -2.13 -0.27 -6.03
C ARG A 64 -0.98 -1.07 -5.45
N ARG A 65 -0.20 -1.72 -6.31
CA ARG A 65 1.00 -2.44 -5.90
C ARG A 65 1.99 -1.48 -5.22
N LYS A 66 2.22 -0.32 -5.82
CA LYS A 66 3.09 0.71 -5.23
C LYS A 66 2.58 1.18 -3.86
N PHE A 67 1.30 1.48 -3.73
CA PHE A 67 0.69 1.92 -2.47
C PHE A 67 0.93 0.93 -1.33
N LEU A 68 0.75 -0.34 -1.64
CA LEU A 68 0.96 -1.44 -0.70
C LEU A 68 2.45 -1.62 -0.33
N HIS A 69 3.38 -1.46 -1.27
CA HIS A 69 4.81 -1.48 -0.97
C HIS A 69 5.25 -0.30 -0.09
N GLU A 70 4.81 0.92 -0.38
CA GLU A 70 5.14 2.10 0.43
C GLU A 70 4.63 1.95 1.87
N HIS A 71 3.45 1.35 2.05
CA HIS A 71 2.93 1.02 3.39
C HIS A 71 3.80 0.01 4.12
N HIS A 72 4.23 -1.05 3.43
CA HIS A 72 5.11 -2.07 3.99
C HIS A 72 6.46 -1.48 4.40
N ASP A 73 7.07 -0.69 3.52
CA ASP A 73 8.39 -0.08 3.75
C ASP A 73 8.33 0.93 4.91
N PHE A 74 7.27 1.74 4.97
CA PHE A 74 6.99 2.61 6.11
C PHE A 74 6.90 1.84 7.43
N PHE A 75 6.22 0.69 7.44
CA PHE A 75 6.07 -0.13 8.64
C PHE A 75 7.40 -0.73 9.08
N LEU A 76 8.17 -1.32 8.14
CA LEU A 76 9.50 -1.87 8.43
C LEU A 76 10.46 -0.81 8.97
N ALA A 77 10.44 0.41 8.42
CA ALA A 77 11.27 1.51 8.89
C ALA A 77 10.83 2.00 10.28
N SER A 78 9.52 2.07 10.53
CA SER A 78 8.99 2.52 11.82
C SER A 78 9.26 1.53 12.95
N GLU A 79 9.25 0.22 12.66
CA GLU A 79 9.53 -0.87 13.62
C GLU A 79 11.01 -1.27 13.69
N HIS A 80 11.90 -0.54 13.02
CA HIS A 80 13.33 -0.84 13.02
C HIS A 80 13.91 -0.82 14.46
N PRO A 81 14.90 -1.67 14.80
CA PRO A 81 15.49 -1.72 16.14
C PRO A 81 16.03 -0.36 16.64
N SER A 82 16.60 0.43 15.74
CA SER A 82 17.08 1.80 16.02
C SER A 82 15.98 2.88 16.04
N ALA A 83 14.73 2.53 15.77
CA ALA A 83 13.62 3.48 15.78
C ALA A 83 13.33 3.94 17.21
N SER A 84 13.17 5.26 17.37
CA SER A 84 12.74 5.83 18.65
C SER A 84 11.28 5.44 18.94
N PRO A 85 10.84 5.47 20.21
CA PRO A 85 9.44 5.22 20.57
C PRO A 85 8.46 6.13 19.81
N ALA A 86 8.87 7.37 19.52
CA ALA A 86 8.05 8.31 18.76
C ALA A 86 7.86 7.87 17.30
N LEU A 87 8.87 7.26 16.66
CA LEU A 87 8.78 6.76 15.28
C LEU A 87 7.85 5.53 15.21
N ARG A 88 7.96 4.59 16.15
CA ARG A 88 7.07 3.41 16.24
C ARG A 88 5.60 3.79 16.38
N GLN A 89 5.31 4.87 17.11
CA GLN A 89 3.94 5.36 17.30
C GLN A 89 3.35 6.05 16.08
N LEU A 90 4.13 6.39 15.04
CA LEU A 90 3.62 7.13 13.88
C LEU A 90 2.57 6.34 13.10
N ALA A 91 2.73 5.01 12.99
CA ALA A 91 1.77 4.15 12.31
C ALA A 91 0.38 4.22 12.96
N ALA A 92 0.32 4.17 14.30
CA ALA A 92 -0.91 4.33 15.06
C ALA A 92 -1.43 5.77 15.02
N LYS A 93 -0.56 6.76 15.23
CA LYS A 93 -0.91 8.18 15.26
C LYS A 93 -1.55 8.67 13.97
N TYR A 94 -1.07 8.20 12.82
CA TYR A 94 -1.59 8.57 11.51
C TYR A 94 -2.58 7.55 10.93
N SER A 95 -3.00 6.56 11.74
CA SER A 95 -3.93 5.51 11.36
C SER A 95 -3.55 4.84 10.04
N VAL A 96 -2.25 4.63 9.83
CA VAL A 96 -1.66 4.12 8.58
C VAL A 96 -2.30 2.77 8.17
N PRO A 97 -2.50 1.80 9.08
CA PRO A 97 -3.15 0.53 8.73
C PRO A 97 -4.63 0.68 8.36
N ALA A 98 -5.38 1.52 9.08
CA ALA A 98 -6.80 1.75 8.79
C ALA A 98 -7.00 2.45 7.42
N ARG A 99 -6.08 3.36 7.06
CA ARG A 99 -6.06 4.03 5.77
C ARG A 99 -5.70 3.09 4.64
N MET A 100 -4.73 2.19 4.86
CA MET A 100 -4.40 1.12 3.92
C MET A 100 -5.64 0.28 3.59
N TRP A 101 -6.37 -0.14 4.62
CA TRP A 101 -7.58 -0.93 4.46
C TRP A 101 -8.64 -0.16 3.66
N ARG A 102 -9.01 1.04 4.11
CA ARG A 102 -10.11 1.81 3.49
C ARG A 102 -9.78 2.27 2.07
N ARG A 103 -8.57 2.79 1.85
CA ARG A 103 -8.19 3.42 0.58
C ARG A 103 -7.46 2.49 -0.38
N GLY A 104 -6.70 1.53 0.12
CA GLY A 104 -6.00 0.55 -0.71
C GLY A 104 -6.88 -0.64 -1.06
N ILE A 105 -7.38 -1.32 -0.03
CA ILE A 105 -8.02 -2.63 -0.19
C ILE A 105 -9.51 -2.48 -0.51
N HIS A 106 -10.28 -1.85 0.36
CA HIS A 106 -11.73 -1.76 0.23
C HIS A 106 -12.17 -1.06 -1.06
N SER A 107 -11.62 0.13 -1.36
CA SER A 107 -12.00 0.87 -2.57
C SER A 107 -11.71 0.10 -3.87
N SER A 108 -10.65 -0.73 -3.87
CA SER A 108 -10.33 -1.58 -5.02
C SER A 108 -11.34 -2.72 -5.16
N LEU A 109 -11.71 -3.37 -4.06
CA LEU A 109 -12.73 -4.42 -4.06
C LEU A 109 -14.10 -3.88 -4.52
N GLU A 110 -14.46 -2.67 -4.10
CA GLU A 110 -15.69 -2.02 -4.56
C GLU A 110 -15.68 -1.76 -6.06
N LEU A 111 -14.59 -1.22 -6.60
CA LEU A 111 -14.45 -0.97 -8.04
C LEU A 111 -14.56 -2.26 -8.86
N LEU A 112 -13.93 -3.33 -8.40
CA LEU A 112 -13.96 -4.65 -9.04
C LEU A 112 -15.35 -5.28 -9.00
N ARG A 113 -16.14 -5.06 -7.93
CA ARG A 113 -17.52 -5.53 -7.81
C ARG A 113 -18.44 -4.97 -8.91
N TYR A 114 -18.20 -3.74 -9.37
CA TYR A 114 -19.00 -3.08 -10.40
C TYR A 114 -18.66 -3.54 -11.84
N GLN A 115 -17.62 -4.35 -12.02
CA GLN A 115 -17.07 -4.71 -13.34
C GLN A 115 -17.19 -6.20 -13.68
N LEU A 116 -17.82 -6.99 -12.80
CA LEU A 116 -18.09 -8.41 -13.08
C LEU A 116 -19.02 -8.56 -14.31
N PRO A 117 -18.71 -9.50 -15.23
CA PRO A 117 -17.93 -10.73 -14.99
C PRO A 117 -16.43 -10.74 -15.41
N ASP A 118 -15.89 -9.73 -16.11
CA ASP A 118 -14.63 -9.88 -16.86
C ASP A 118 -13.28 -9.80 -16.08
N PRO A 119 -13.09 -9.11 -14.94
CA PRO A 119 -11.76 -8.96 -14.33
C PRO A 119 -11.45 -9.97 -13.21
N LEU A 120 -11.80 -11.26 -13.37
CA LEU A 120 -11.61 -12.28 -12.31
C LEU A 120 -10.14 -12.52 -11.94
N GLU A 121 -9.23 -12.54 -12.91
CA GLU A 121 -7.80 -12.78 -12.66
C GLU A 121 -7.14 -11.60 -11.93
N TYR A 122 -7.54 -10.37 -12.25
CA TYR A 122 -7.06 -9.17 -11.56
C TYR A 122 -7.57 -9.09 -10.11
N MET A 123 -8.81 -9.54 -9.86
CA MET A 123 -9.33 -9.66 -8.49
C MET A 123 -8.50 -10.64 -7.65
N LEU A 124 -8.19 -11.82 -8.20
CA LEU A 124 -7.41 -12.84 -7.49
C LEU A 124 -6.00 -12.32 -7.16
N ALA A 125 -5.30 -11.74 -8.15
CA ALA A 125 -3.96 -11.19 -7.94
C ALA A 125 -3.92 -10.09 -6.86
N PHE A 126 -4.94 -9.23 -6.82
CA PHE A 126 -5.05 -8.18 -5.81
C PHE A 126 -5.35 -8.75 -4.41
N ILE A 127 -6.27 -9.70 -4.31
CA ILE A 127 -6.64 -10.35 -3.04
C ILE A 127 -5.44 -11.09 -2.45
N TYR A 128 -4.69 -11.86 -3.26
CA TYR A 128 -3.48 -12.53 -2.80
C TYR A 128 -2.41 -11.55 -2.31
N LEU A 129 -2.22 -10.42 -3.01
CA LEU A 129 -1.26 -9.40 -2.59
C LEU A 129 -1.70 -8.72 -1.28
N ALA A 130 -2.99 -8.41 -1.14
CA ALA A 130 -3.55 -7.84 0.08
C ALA A 130 -3.43 -8.82 1.26
N ASP A 131 -3.72 -10.10 1.06
CA ASP A 131 -3.61 -11.16 2.07
C ASP A 131 -2.16 -11.33 2.54
N GLN A 132 -1.19 -11.35 1.61
CA GLN A 132 0.23 -11.46 1.94
C GLN A 132 0.70 -10.27 2.81
N ILE A 133 0.26 -9.05 2.50
CA ILE A 133 0.67 -7.85 3.24
C ILE A 133 -0.06 -7.76 4.59
N MET A 134 -1.33 -8.15 4.66
CA MET A 134 -2.06 -8.28 5.93
C MET A 134 -1.42 -9.35 6.82
N GLY A 135 -1.01 -10.49 6.26
CA GLY A 135 -0.29 -11.54 6.99
C GLY A 135 1.05 -11.07 7.55
N LEU A 136 1.77 -10.20 6.83
CA LEU A 136 3.03 -9.62 7.30
C LEU A 136 2.82 -8.55 8.39
N LEU A 137 1.80 -7.71 8.24
CA LEU A 137 1.45 -6.68 9.23
C LEU A 137 0.90 -7.29 10.53
N LEU A 138 0.14 -8.38 10.44
CA LEU A 138 -0.38 -9.11 11.59
C LEU A 138 0.65 -10.08 12.18
N GLY A 139 1.59 -10.58 11.37
CA GLY A 139 2.60 -11.56 11.77
C GLY A 139 3.86 -10.97 12.42
N GLY A 140 4.06 -9.65 12.35
CA GLY A 140 5.26 -8.98 12.86
C GLY A 140 5.28 -8.72 14.37
N THR A 141 4.14 -8.45 15.01
CA THR A 141 4.08 -8.12 16.44
C THR A 141 2.65 -8.24 16.94
N VAL A 142 2.23 -9.43 17.36
CA VAL A 142 1.24 -9.52 18.44
C VAL A 142 2.06 -9.48 19.73
N PRO A 143 1.90 -8.42 20.54
CA PRO A 143 0.86 -8.51 21.55
C PRO A 143 -0.15 -7.37 21.46
N SER A 144 -1.42 -7.79 21.34
CA SER A 144 -2.66 -7.17 21.82
C SER A 144 -2.94 -5.71 21.47
N PHE A 145 -4.12 -5.52 20.85
CA PHE A 145 -4.98 -4.35 21.05
C PHE A 145 -5.02 -3.88 22.51
#